data_AF-A0A150GTJ1-F1
#
_entry.id   AF-A0A150GTJ1-F1
#
_cell.length_a   1.000
_cell.length_b   1.000
_cell.length_c   1.000
_cell.angle_alpha   90.00
_cell.angle_beta   90.00
_cell.angle_gamma   90.00
#
_symmetry.space_group_name_H-M   'P 1'
#
loop_
_entity.id
_entity.type
_entity.pdbx_description
1 polymer ?
#
loop_
_entity_poly.entity_id
_entity_poly.type
_entity_poly.pdbx_seq_one_letter_code
_entity_poly.pdbx_strand_id
1 'polypeptide(L)'
;MSKAEAPDGAGNVEIDENLHSRQLAVYGREAMKRMATSSVLITGANGLGVEIAKNVILAGVRSVTVHDTAAVALTDLSAQFYLTEQDIGRNRAEACRDKLAELNTAVNVAAATGPLSEDFVRQFQVVVATTAPLAEAKRLDALCHPAGIAFVWAQTRGVFARVFTDFGPSFTVYDVNGEEPHSGIVASVSSGCPAMVTCVEDERLEFQDGELVTFSEVVGMDKLNTSGPFKVKNCKASSFELDVDTSGWGEYVRGGIVVQAKQPKSLAFRKLEQAEVGRPPRPADAADAAKLTALAEALNASLPAGSPAKLEAVDGAVAAALAHGASAEVNPMAAMFGGVVGQEVVKAVSGKFHPIFQWLYFDSMESLPSPEQLKEAGGGGADEYEPLGCRWG
;
A
#
# COMPACT_ATOMS: atom_id res chain seq x y z
N MET A 1 15.37 -37.40 8.24
CA MET A 1 14.32 -36.37 8.19
C MET A 1 14.90 -35.19 7.43
N SER A 2 14.56 -35.09 6.14
CA SER A 2 15.09 -34.06 5.24
C SER A 2 14.50 -32.70 5.59
N LYS A 3 15.36 -31.68 5.62
CA LYS A 3 14.93 -30.27 5.63
C LYS A 3 14.21 -30.01 4.30
N ALA A 4 13.00 -29.46 4.37
CA ALA A 4 12.32 -28.93 3.19
C ALA A 4 13.03 -27.64 2.78
N GLU A 5 13.76 -27.68 1.67
CA GLU A 5 14.17 -26.50 0.93
C GLU A 5 12.95 -25.92 0.22
N ALA A 6 12.84 -24.58 0.23
CA ALA A 6 11.84 -23.86 -0.55
C ALA A 6 12.12 -24.11 -2.05
N PRO A 7 11.08 -24.22 -2.90
CA PRO A 7 11.30 -24.46 -4.32
C PRO A 7 11.92 -23.21 -4.98
N ASP A 8 13.16 -23.33 -5.43
CA ASP A 8 13.80 -22.42 -6.37
C ASP A 8 13.08 -22.54 -7.73
N GLY A 9 11.99 -21.78 -7.87
CA GLY A 9 11.15 -21.72 -9.07
C GLY A 9 11.19 -20.35 -9.76
N ALA A 10 12.12 -19.47 -9.41
CA ALA A 10 12.29 -18.19 -10.08
C ALA A 10 13.22 -18.38 -11.28
N GLY A 11 12.66 -18.55 -12.48
CA GLY A 11 13.41 -18.26 -13.71
C GLY A 11 14.06 -16.89 -13.57
N ASN A 12 15.31 -16.75 -14.01
CA ASN A 12 16.12 -15.54 -13.80
C ASN A 12 15.44 -14.35 -14.48
N VAL A 13 14.59 -13.62 -13.75
CA VAL A 13 13.93 -12.41 -14.25
C VAL A 13 14.99 -11.33 -14.36
N GLU A 14 15.39 -11.03 -15.58
CA GLU A 14 16.34 -9.97 -15.88
C GLU A 14 15.62 -8.63 -15.75
N ILE A 15 16.03 -7.80 -14.78
CA ILE A 15 15.48 -6.46 -14.58
C ILE A 15 16.19 -5.51 -15.52
N ASP A 16 15.45 -4.80 -16.37
CA ASP A 16 16.01 -3.73 -17.20
C ASP A 16 16.44 -2.56 -16.29
N GLU A 17 17.73 -2.51 -15.99
CA GLU A 17 18.30 -1.49 -15.11
C GLU A 17 18.22 -0.08 -15.70
N ASN A 18 18.14 0.07 -17.02
CA ASN A 18 18.03 1.39 -17.66
C ASN A 18 16.62 1.95 -17.48
N LEU A 19 15.59 1.11 -17.67
CA LEU A 19 14.20 1.50 -17.45
C LEU A 19 13.92 1.76 -15.95
N HIS A 20 14.43 0.89 -15.09
CA HIS A 20 14.08 0.87 -13.66
C HIS A 20 15.11 1.53 -12.73
N SER A 21 16.16 2.19 -13.23
CA SER A 21 17.27 2.73 -12.43
C SER A 21 16.81 3.49 -11.16
N ARG A 22 15.86 4.41 -11.30
CA ARG A 22 15.33 5.21 -10.18
C ARG A 22 14.48 4.39 -9.21
N GLN A 23 13.70 3.43 -9.72
CA GLN A 23 12.89 2.54 -8.88
C GLN A 23 13.76 1.51 -8.15
N LEU A 24 14.86 1.08 -8.76
CA LEU A 24 15.82 0.17 -8.17
C LEU A 24 16.48 0.77 -6.92
N ALA A 25 16.75 2.08 -6.94
CA ALA A 25 17.26 2.82 -5.78
C ALA A 25 16.25 2.88 -4.62
N VAL A 26 14.95 2.82 -4.90
CA VAL A 26 13.89 2.89 -3.87
C VAL A 26 13.55 1.50 -3.33
N TYR A 27 13.31 0.54 -4.22
CA TYR A 27 12.81 -0.79 -3.83
C TYR A 27 13.94 -1.79 -3.57
N GLY A 28 15.05 -1.67 -4.30
CA GLY A 28 16.12 -2.66 -4.31
C GLY A 28 15.82 -3.86 -5.22
N ARG A 29 16.87 -4.59 -5.61
CA ARG A 29 16.82 -5.70 -6.57
C ARG A 29 15.85 -6.81 -6.14
N GLU A 30 15.90 -7.22 -4.87
CA GLU A 30 15.09 -8.35 -4.37
C GLU A 30 13.59 -8.04 -4.36
N ALA A 31 13.21 -6.80 -4.01
CA ALA A 31 11.82 -6.35 -4.08
C ALA A 31 11.32 -6.35 -5.54
N MET A 32 12.12 -5.81 -6.47
CA MET A 32 11.79 -5.77 -7.90
C MET A 32 11.63 -7.17 -8.51
N LYS A 33 12.47 -8.14 -8.14
CA LYS A 33 12.33 -9.54 -8.58
C LYS A 33 10.99 -10.14 -8.16
N ARG A 34 10.58 -9.93 -6.90
CA ARG A 34 9.27 -10.41 -6.39
C ARG A 34 8.10 -9.74 -7.11
N MET A 35 8.20 -8.42 -7.37
CA MET A 35 7.21 -7.66 -8.14
C MET A 35 7.04 -8.24 -9.55
N ALA A 36 8.14 -8.48 -10.25
CA ALA A 36 8.14 -8.95 -11.64
C ALA A 36 7.54 -10.37 -11.83
N THR A 37 7.34 -11.13 -10.74
CA THR A 37 6.65 -12.43 -10.75
C THR A 37 5.19 -12.36 -10.31
N SER A 38 4.71 -11.19 -9.88
CA SER A 38 3.41 -11.02 -9.22
C SER A 38 2.31 -10.50 -10.14
N SER A 39 1.10 -11.02 -9.98
CA SER A 39 -0.09 -10.69 -10.77
C SER A 39 -1.12 -9.97 -9.91
N VAL A 40 -1.64 -8.88 -10.45
CA VAL A 40 -2.55 -7.97 -9.74
C VAL A 40 -3.87 -7.89 -10.48
N LEU A 41 -4.97 -8.04 -9.75
CA LEU A 41 -6.33 -7.75 -10.21
C LEU A 41 -6.78 -6.41 -9.64
N ILE A 42 -7.30 -5.53 -10.49
CA ILE A 42 -7.90 -4.25 -10.08
C ILE A 42 -9.35 -4.26 -10.55
N THR A 43 -10.31 -4.36 -9.61
CA THR A 43 -11.75 -4.33 -9.89
C THR A 43 -12.35 -2.96 -9.63
N GLY A 44 -12.83 -2.35 -10.73
CA GLY A 44 -13.32 -0.99 -10.86
C GLY A 44 -12.34 -0.15 -11.66
N ALA A 45 -12.75 0.29 -12.85
CA ALA A 45 -11.97 1.09 -13.80
C ALA A 45 -12.46 2.55 -13.86
N ASN A 46 -12.90 3.09 -12.72
CA ASN A 46 -13.13 4.52 -12.54
C ASN A 46 -11.78 5.27 -12.43
N GLY A 47 -11.81 6.58 -12.18
CA GLY A 47 -10.61 7.41 -12.05
C GLY A 47 -9.61 6.87 -11.03
N LEU A 48 -10.08 6.49 -9.84
CA LEU A 48 -9.24 5.85 -8.81
C LEU A 48 -8.61 4.53 -9.33
N GLY A 49 -9.41 3.67 -9.94
CA GLY A 49 -8.96 2.38 -10.47
C GLY A 49 -7.85 2.51 -11.51
N VAL A 50 -7.98 3.45 -12.45
CA VAL A 50 -6.95 3.64 -13.48
C VAL A 50 -5.70 4.33 -12.98
N GLU A 51 -5.77 5.19 -11.96
CA GLU A 51 -4.58 5.73 -11.30
C GLU A 51 -3.78 4.62 -10.62
N ILE A 52 -4.47 3.70 -9.92
CA ILE A 52 -3.83 2.52 -9.32
C ILE A 52 -3.19 1.65 -10.40
N ALA A 53 -3.94 1.33 -11.47
CA ALA A 53 -3.43 0.51 -12.56
C ALA A 53 -2.19 1.12 -13.21
N LYS A 54 -2.23 2.43 -13.51
CA LYS A 54 -1.10 3.18 -14.05
C LYS A 54 0.14 3.05 -13.16
N ASN A 55 0.00 3.30 -11.86
CA ASN A 55 1.13 3.23 -10.92
C ASN A 55 1.69 1.81 -10.79
N VAL A 56 0.83 0.78 -10.74
CA VAL A 56 1.25 -0.63 -10.62
C VAL A 56 1.93 -1.13 -11.90
N ILE A 57 1.45 -0.75 -13.07
CA ILE A 57 2.08 -1.09 -14.36
C ILE A 57 3.45 -0.42 -14.48
N LEU A 58 3.54 0.88 -14.15
CA LEU A 58 4.82 1.59 -14.14
C LEU A 58 5.80 1.04 -13.09
N ALA A 59 5.31 0.44 -12.01
CA ALA A 59 6.15 -0.24 -11.02
C ALA A 59 6.79 -1.54 -11.54
N GLY A 60 6.23 -2.16 -12.58
CA GLY A 60 6.82 -3.35 -13.22
C GLY A 60 6.46 -4.67 -12.54
N VAL A 61 5.17 -4.93 -12.33
CA VAL A 61 4.68 -6.26 -11.93
C VAL A 61 4.59 -7.22 -13.13
N ARG A 62 4.40 -8.53 -12.92
CA ARG A 62 4.24 -9.49 -14.04
C ARG A 62 3.06 -9.16 -14.95
N SER A 63 1.90 -8.92 -14.33
CA SER A 63 0.67 -8.68 -15.06
C SER A 63 -0.34 -7.92 -14.23
N VAL A 64 -1.11 -7.07 -14.91
CA VAL A 64 -2.26 -6.36 -14.35
C VAL A 64 -3.51 -6.73 -15.14
N THR A 65 -4.53 -7.23 -14.45
CA THR A 65 -5.87 -7.38 -15.03
C THR A 65 -6.77 -6.29 -14.48
N VAL A 66 -7.28 -5.44 -15.36
CA VAL A 66 -8.30 -4.45 -15.01
C VAL A 66 -9.67 -5.08 -15.25
N HIS A 67 -10.53 -5.03 -14.24
CA HIS A 67 -11.86 -5.59 -14.28
C HIS A 67 -12.90 -4.50 -14.05
N ASP A 68 -13.93 -4.43 -14.89
CA ASP A 68 -15.12 -3.63 -14.63
C ASP A 68 -16.31 -4.23 -15.39
N THR A 69 -17.49 -4.22 -14.80
CA THR A 69 -18.74 -4.67 -15.45
C THR A 69 -19.57 -3.51 -15.99
N ALA A 70 -19.22 -2.26 -15.65
CA ALA A 70 -19.94 -1.07 -16.07
C ALA A 70 -19.50 -0.59 -17.46
N ALA A 71 -20.44 0.01 -18.19
CA ALA A 71 -20.15 0.77 -19.38
C ALA A 71 -19.64 2.17 -19.02
N VAL A 72 -18.86 2.76 -19.93
CA VAL A 72 -18.41 4.15 -19.85
C VAL A 72 -19.63 5.06 -19.90
N ALA A 73 -19.77 5.89 -18.88
CA ALA A 73 -20.71 6.99 -18.77
C ALA A 73 -19.97 8.32 -18.89
N LEU A 74 -20.70 9.39 -19.24
CA LEU A 74 -20.11 10.71 -19.41
C LEU A 74 -19.43 11.24 -18.13
N THR A 75 -19.97 10.92 -16.96
CA THR A 75 -19.42 11.31 -15.65
C THR A 75 -18.08 10.63 -15.32
N ASP A 76 -17.75 9.51 -15.97
CA ASP A 76 -16.46 8.83 -15.75
C ASP A 76 -15.28 9.68 -16.27
N LEU A 77 -15.52 10.51 -17.28
CA LEU A 77 -14.50 11.38 -17.90
C LEU A 77 -14.03 12.51 -16.96
N SER A 78 -14.65 12.68 -15.79
CA SER A 78 -14.25 13.66 -14.77
C SER A 78 -12.88 13.35 -14.18
N ALA A 79 -12.62 12.07 -13.89
CA ALA A 79 -11.39 11.61 -13.25
C ALA A 79 -10.66 10.51 -14.05
N GLN A 80 -11.34 9.82 -14.97
CA GLN A 80 -10.76 8.75 -15.78
C GLN A 80 -10.13 9.34 -17.05
N PHE A 81 -8.82 9.61 -16.99
CA PHE A 81 -8.05 10.30 -18.04
C PHE A 81 -7.75 9.49 -19.31
N TYR A 82 -8.05 8.19 -19.34
CA TYR A 82 -7.96 7.34 -20.53
C TYR A 82 -9.25 7.26 -21.34
N LEU A 83 -10.40 7.69 -20.79
CA LEU A 83 -11.67 7.65 -21.52
C LEU A 83 -11.89 8.93 -22.32
N THR A 84 -12.54 8.77 -23.46
CA THR A 84 -13.01 9.85 -24.32
C THR A 84 -14.51 9.73 -24.53
N GLU A 85 -15.15 10.77 -25.08
CA GLU A 85 -16.59 10.71 -25.40
C GLU A 85 -16.93 9.61 -26.41
N GLN A 86 -15.96 9.23 -27.25
CA GLN A 86 -16.11 8.13 -28.21
C GLN A 86 -16.20 6.75 -27.53
N ASP A 87 -15.78 6.65 -26.27
CA ASP A 87 -15.79 5.41 -25.51
C ASP A 87 -17.13 5.17 -24.79
N ILE A 88 -18.02 6.17 -24.75
CA ILE A 88 -19.32 6.07 -24.06
C ILE A 88 -20.10 4.85 -24.57
N GLY A 89 -20.58 4.03 -23.63
CA GLY A 89 -21.28 2.77 -23.91
C GLY A 89 -20.38 1.54 -24.07
N ARG A 90 -19.06 1.69 -24.27
CA ARG A 90 -18.11 0.57 -24.22
C ARG A 90 -17.87 0.15 -22.77
N ASN A 91 -17.38 -1.08 -22.54
CA ASN A 91 -16.95 -1.47 -21.20
C ASN A 91 -15.73 -0.65 -20.74
N ARG A 92 -15.72 -0.19 -19.48
CA ARG A 92 -14.66 0.68 -18.94
C ARG A 92 -13.28 0.03 -18.95
N ALA A 93 -13.17 -1.24 -18.57
CA ALA A 93 -11.90 -1.96 -18.54
C ALA A 93 -11.35 -2.19 -19.95
N GLU A 94 -12.21 -2.57 -20.89
CA GLU A 94 -11.80 -2.75 -22.30
C GLU A 94 -11.38 -1.42 -22.94
N ALA A 95 -12.09 -0.33 -22.65
CA ALA A 95 -11.81 0.99 -23.22
C ALA A 95 -10.45 1.57 -22.80
N CYS A 96 -9.95 1.24 -21.61
CA CYS A 96 -8.67 1.76 -21.12
C CYS A 96 -7.49 0.78 -21.27
N ARG A 97 -7.73 -0.49 -21.61
CA ARG A 97 -6.73 -1.57 -21.63
C ARG A 97 -5.51 -1.26 -22.50
N ASP A 98 -5.72 -0.82 -23.74
CA ASP A 98 -4.61 -0.59 -24.68
C ASP A 98 -3.71 0.56 -24.24
N LYS A 99 -4.32 1.67 -23.78
CA LYS A 99 -3.59 2.84 -23.27
C LYS A 99 -2.80 2.53 -21.99
N LEU A 100 -3.31 1.61 -21.16
CA LEU A 100 -2.58 1.09 -19.99
C LEU A 100 -1.40 0.20 -20.40
N ALA A 101 -1.58 -0.65 -21.42
CA ALA A 101 -0.53 -1.54 -21.93
C ALA A 101 0.67 -0.76 -22.52
N GLU A 102 0.43 0.43 -23.08
CA GLU A 102 1.48 1.31 -23.61
C GLU A 102 2.45 1.82 -22.54
N LEU A 103 2.06 1.83 -21.25
CA LEU A 103 2.89 2.36 -20.17
C LEU A 103 4.16 1.55 -19.91
N ASN A 104 4.08 0.22 -20.04
CA ASN A 104 5.20 -0.68 -19.80
C ASN A 104 5.00 -2.00 -20.55
N THR A 105 5.75 -2.18 -21.63
CA THR A 105 5.67 -3.36 -22.51
C THR A 105 6.13 -4.67 -21.85
N ALA A 106 6.81 -4.59 -20.71
CA ALA A 106 7.19 -5.76 -19.92
C ALA A 106 6.03 -6.30 -19.04
N VAL A 107 4.95 -5.52 -18.85
CA VAL A 107 3.80 -5.91 -18.03
C VAL A 107 2.67 -6.39 -18.93
N ASN A 108 2.18 -7.62 -18.70
CA ASN A 108 1.01 -8.10 -19.41
C ASN A 108 -0.27 -7.43 -18.86
N VAL A 109 -0.97 -6.64 -19.69
CA VAL A 109 -2.20 -5.96 -19.32
C VAL A 109 -3.41 -6.61 -19.98
N ALA A 110 -4.38 -7.04 -19.16
CA ALA A 110 -5.61 -7.67 -19.61
C ALA A 110 -6.86 -6.92 -19.10
N ALA A 111 -7.98 -7.09 -19.80
CA ALA A 111 -9.29 -6.62 -19.38
C ALA A 111 -10.20 -7.82 -19.07
N ALA A 112 -11.01 -7.71 -18.01
CA ALA A 112 -12.04 -8.67 -17.66
C ALA A 112 -13.39 -7.97 -17.44
N THR A 113 -14.46 -8.56 -17.95
CA THR A 113 -15.81 -7.96 -17.95
C THR A 113 -16.88 -8.86 -17.33
N GLY A 114 -16.54 -10.12 -17.06
CA GLY A 114 -17.41 -11.10 -16.43
C GLY A 114 -17.40 -11.02 -14.90
N PRO A 115 -18.32 -11.72 -14.22
CA PRO A 115 -18.37 -11.73 -12.76
C PRO A 115 -17.10 -12.30 -12.13
N LEU A 116 -16.73 -11.80 -10.95
CA LEU A 116 -15.57 -12.24 -10.18
C LEU A 116 -15.84 -13.58 -9.49
N SER A 117 -15.64 -14.69 -10.22
CA SER A 117 -15.66 -16.03 -9.63
C SER A 117 -14.48 -16.26 -8.70
N GLU A 118 -14.62 -17.20 -7.77
CA GLU A 118 -13.54 -17.60 -6.86
C GLU A 118 -12.30 -18.09 -7.64
N ASP A 119 -12.50 -18.96 -8.64
CA ASP A 119 -11.41 -19.49 -9.46
C ASP A 119 -10.66 -18.39 -10.22
N PHE A 120 -11.36 -17.34 -10.66
CA PHE A 120 -10.73 -16.20 -11.31
C PHE A 120 -9.89 -15.39 -10.32
N VAL A 121 -10.45 -15.06 -9.15
CA VAL A 121 -9.77 -14.30 -8.09
C VAL A 121 -8.51 -15.03 -7.60
N ARG A 122 -8.54 -16.37 -7.51
CA ARG A 122 -7.41 -17.20 -7.06
C ARG A 122 -6.17 -17.18 -7.97
N GLN A 123 -6.28 -16.63 -9.18
CA GLN A 123 -5.15 -16.52 -10.11
C GLN A 123 -4.17 -15.39 -9.74
N PHE A 124 -4.59 -14.48 -8.87
CA PHE A 124 -3.85 -13.26 -8.53
C PHE A 124 -3.18 -13.36 -7.17
N GLN A 125 -2.13 -12.57 -6.98
CA GLN A 125 -1.43 -12.41 -5.70
C GLN A 125 -1.98 -11.21 -4.93
N VAL A 126 -2.49 -10.20 -5.64
CA VAL A 126 -3.14 -9.02 -5.06
C VAL A 126 -4.46 -8.72 -5.77
N VAL A 127 -5.49 -8.41 -4.99
CA VAL A 127 -6.81 -7.99 -5.47
C VAL A 127 -7.12 -6.62 -4.89
N VAL A 128 -7.34 -5.64 -5.77
CA VAL A 128 -7.70 -4.28 -5.39
C VAL A 128 -9.14 -4.01 -5.81
N ALA A 129 -9.98 -3.56 -4.90
CA ALA A 129 -11.35 -3.18 -5.19
C ALA A 129 -11.57 -1.68 -4.99
N THR A 130 -12.07 -0.99 -6.02
CA THR A 130 -12.27 0.47 -6.00
C THR A 130 -13.74 0.89 -6.07
N THR A 131 -14.56 0.14 -6.79
CA THR A 131 -15.99 0.42 -6.96
C THR A 131 -16.88 -0.56 -6.22
N ALA A 132 -16.31 -1.62 -5.64
CA ALA A 132 -17.07 -2.66 -4.96
C ALA A 132 -17.87 -2.10 -3.77
N PRO A 133 -19.18 -2.39 -3.68
CA PRO A 133 -19.94 -2.13 -2.46
C PRO A 133 -19.40 -3.01 -1.33
N LEU A 134 -19.69 -2.63 -0.09
CA LEU A 134 -19.14 -3.30 1.10
C LEU A 134 -19.42 -4.83 1.11
N ALA A 135 -20.61 -5.26 0.69
CA ALA A 135 -20.92 -6.69 0.63
C ALA A 135 -19.99 -7.47 -0.31
N GLU A 136 -19.66 -6.89 -1.47
CA GLU A 136 -18.77 -7.51 -2.44
C GLU A 136 -17.31 -7.43 -1.99
N ALA A 137 -16.89 -6.30 -1.40
CA ALA A 137 -15.56 -6.16 -0.82
C ALA A 137 -15.30 -7.21 0.27
N LYS A 138 -16.28 -7.47 1.15
CA LYS A 138 -16.19 -8.55 2.15
C LYS A 138 -16.11 -9.93 1.52
N ARG A 139 -16.90 -10.19 0.47
CA ARG A 139 -16.87 -11.47 -0.24
C ARG A 139 -15.47 -11.71 -0.79
N LEU A 140 -14.89 -10.72 -1.48
CA LEU A 140 -13.54 -10.81 -2.03
C LEU A 140 -12.48 -10.98 -0.93
N ASP A 141 -12.55 -10.19 0.13
CA ASP A 141 -11.66 -10.31 1.30
C ASP A 141 -11.70 -11.71 1.93
N ALA A 142 -12.90 -12.24 2.15
CA ALA A 142 -13.10 -13.57 2.73
C ALA A 142 -12.53 -14.69 1.85
N LEU A 143 -12.50 -14.51 0.52
CA LEU A 143 -11.85 -15.42 -0.43
C LEU A 143 -10.32 -15.26 -0.40
N CYS A 144 -9.84 -14.02 -0.32
CA CYS A 144 -8.41 -13.68 -0.42
C CYS A 144 -7.62 -14.06 0.85
N HIS A 145 -8.13 -13.70 2.03
CA HIS A 145 -7.44 -13.83 3.31
C HIS A 145 -6.90 -15.24 3.61
N PRO A 146 -7.72 -16.33 3.56
CA PRO A 146 -7.21 -17.67 3.83
C PRO A 146 -6.34 -18.22 2.68
N ALA A 147 -6.41 -17.63 1.49
CA ALA A 147 -5.65 -18.04 0.33
C ALA A 147 -4.26 -17.38 0.24
N GLY A 148 -3.93 -16.48 1.18
CA GLY A 148 -2.68 -15.70 1.13
C GLY A 148 -2.63 -14.69 -0.02
N ILE A 149 -3.80 -14.31 -0.56
CA ILE A 149 -3.93 -13.27 -1.57
C ILE A 149 -4.10 -11.96 -0.81
N ALA A 150 -3.27 -10.96 -1.11
CA ALA A 150 -3.43 -9.65 -0.50
C ALA A 150 -4.66 -8.93 -1.06
N PHE A 151 -5.45 -8.35 -0.19
CA PHE A 151 -6.65 -7.61 -0.54
C PHE A 151 -6.50 -6.14 -0.13
N VAL A 152 -6.90 -5.24 -1.04
CA VAL A 152 -6.97 -3.80 -0.78
C VAL A 152 -8.33 -3.29 -1.22
N TRP A 153 -9.06 -2.62 -0.34
CA TRP A 153 -10.32 -1.97 -0.66
C TRP A 153 -10.19 -0.46 -0.48
N ALA A 154 -10.33 0.29 -1.55
CA ALA A 154 -10.14 1.74 -1.54
C ALA A 154 -11.32 2.44 -2.19
N GLN A 155 -11.75 3.58 -1.64
CA GLN A 155 -12.83 4.37 -2.24
C GLN A 155 -12.57 5.84 -2.04
N THR A 156 -12.85 6.63 -3.07
CA THR A 156 -12.94 8.09 -3.03
C THR A 156 -14.40 8.51 -3.18
N ARG A 157 -14.83 9.48 -2.39
CA ARG A 157 -16.22 9.96 -2.29
C ARG A 157 -16.18 11.48 -2.11
N GLY A 158 -16.17 12.23 -3.20
CA GLY A 158 -15.89 13.66 -3.18
C GLY A 158 -14.54 13.92 -2.54
N VAL A 159 -14.49 14.79 -1.53
CA VAL A 159 -13.26 15.12 -0.77
C VAL A 159 -12.88 14.08 0.29
N PHE A 160 -13.60 12.96 0.39
CA PHE A 160 -13.33 11.89 1.34
C PHE A 160 -12.70 10.67 0.68
N ALA A 161 -11.89 9.94 1.43
CA ALA A 161 -11.34 8.66 1.01
C ALA A 161 -11.20 7.67 2.17
N ARG A 162 -11.22 6.40 1.81
CA ARG A 162 -10.84 5.30 2.69
C ARG A 162 -9.99 4.29 1.97
N VAL A 163 -9.06 3.67 2.70
CA VAL A 163 -8.27 2.52 2.26
C VAL A 163 -8.27 1.49 3.38
N PHE A 164 -8.58 0.25 3.02
CA PHE A 164 -8.43 -0.93 3.85
C PHE A 164 -7.42 -1.87 3.22
N THR A 165 -6.59 -2.51 4.06
CA THR A 165 -5.57 -3.46 3.64
C THR A 165 -5.68 -4.73 4.47
N ASP A 166 -5.64 -5.89 3.80
CA ASP A 166 -5.55 -7.21 4.39
C ASP A 166 -4.55 -8.05 3.60
N PHE A 167 -3.32 -8.22 4.12
CA PHE A 167 -2.29 -9.05 3.48
C PHE A 167 -2.24 -10.47 4.05
N GLY A 168 -3.33 -10.91 4.70
CA GLY A 168 -3.50 -12.24 5.23
C GLY A 168 -3.01 -12.42 6.67
N PRO A 169 -3.15 -13.64 7.23
CA PRO A 169 -2.88 -13.93 8.63
C PRO A 169 -1.39 -13.94 8.98
N SER A 170 -0.50 -14.03 7.99
CA SER A 170 0.94 -13.97 8.18
C SER A 170 1.59 -13.33 6.95
N PHE A 171 2.00 -12.08 7.10
CA PHE A 171 2.69 -11.30 6.08
C PHE A 171 4.07 -10.89 6.59
N THR A 172 5.11 -11.13 5.80
CA THR A 172 6.50 -10.80 6.19
C THR A 172 6.95 -9.50 5.51
N VAL A 173 7.25 -8.50 6.32
CA VAL A 173 7.91 -7.25 5.90
C VAL A 173 9.41 -7.44 6.06
N TYR A 174 10.17 -7.44 4.97
CA TYR A 174 11.63 -7.65 4.99
C TYR A 174 12.40 -6.38 5.35
N ASP A 175 11.82 -5.22 5.07
CA ASP A 175 12.40 -3.92 5.38
C ASP A 175 11.26 -2.94 5.67
N VAL A 176 11.24 -2.39 6.87
CA VAL A 176 10.12 -1.60 7.38
C VAL A 176 10.14 -0.16 6.89
N ASN A 177 11.34 0.41 6.69
CA ASN A 177 11.51 1.84 6.41
C ASN A 177 12.16 2.13 5.05
N GLY A 178 12.91 1.17 4.48
CA GLY A 178 13.64 1.37 3.24
C GLY A 178 14.86 2.26 3.35
N GLU A 179 15.22 2.67 4.57
CA GLU A 179 16.47 3.39 4.83
C GLU A 179 17.66 2.46 4.62
N GLU A 180 18.72 2.99 4.01
CA GLU A 180 19.94 2.23 3.78
C GLU A 180 20.47 1.64 5.10
N PRO A 181 20.82 0.35 5.14
CA PRO A 181 21.44 -0.23 6.32
C PRO A 181 22.72 0.53 6.66
N HIS A 182 22.83 1.04 7.88
CA HIS A 182 24.08 1.66 8.34
C HIS A 182 25.23 0.67 8.20
N SER A 183 26.39 1.16 7.75
CA SER A 183 27.58 0.32 7.60
C SER A 183 28.82 1.03 8.14
N GLY A 184 29.84 0.26 8.44
CA GLY A 184 31.11 0.80 8.91
C GLY A 184 32.26 -0.16 8.63
N ILE A 185 33.45 0.40 8.45
CA ILE A 185 34.68 -0.40 8.32
C ILE A 185 35.21 -0.67 9.72
N VAL A 186 35.42 -1.95 10.05
CA VAL A 186 35.95 -2.39 11.34
C VAL A 186 37.43 -2.04 11.43
N ALA A 187 37.79 -1.26 12.44
CA ALA A 187 39.17 -0.94 12.77
C ALA A 187 39.76 -1.96 13.75
N SER A 188 39.01 -2.33 14.79
CA SER A 188 39.39 -3.36 15.76
C SER A 188 38.20 -4.02 16.44
N VAL A 189 38.40 -5.24 16.94
CA VAL A 189 37.45 -5.95 17.79
C VAL A 189 38.19 -6.51 19.00
N SER A 190 37.71 -6.23 20.22
CA SER A 190 38.25 -6.85 21.43
C SER A 190 37.70 -8.27 21.63
N SER A 191 38.53 -9.18 22.14
CA SER A 191 38.08 -10.49 22.60
C SER A 191 37.58 -10.38 24.04
N GLY A 192 36.29 -10.66 24.27
CA GLY A 192 35.71 -10.67 25.61
C GLY A 192 34.19 -10.63 25.64
N CYS A 193 33.67 -10.36 26.85
CA CYS A 193 32.24 -10.22 27.15
C CYS A 193 32.02 -8.94 27.99
N PRO A 194 31.60 -7.81 27.40
CA PRO A 194 31.23 -7.66 25.99
C PRO A 194 32.44 -7.45 25.06
N ALA A 195 32.29 -7.84 23.80
CA ALA A 195 33.24 -7.53 22.74
C ALA A 195 33.03 -6.10 22.26
N MET A 196 34.07 -5.28 22.22
CA MET A 196 34.03 -3.90 21.76
C MET A 196 34.51 -3.84 20.31
N VAL A 197 33.67 -3.28 19.44
CA VAL A 197 33.97 -3.04 18.03
C VAL A 197 34.23 -1.56 17.86
N THR A 198 35.36 -1.23 17.25
CA THR A 198 35.72 0.14 16.86
C THR A 198 35.74 0.22 15.35
N CYS A 199 35.14 1.28 14.80
CA CYS A 199 35.10 1.54 13.37
C CYS A 199 36.02 2.72 12.99
N VAL A 200 36.39 2.81 11.72
CA VAL A 200 37.23 3.90 11.18
C VAL A 200 36.49 5.24 11.29
N GLU A 201 37.17 6.28 11.78
CA GLU A 201 36.61 7.62 12.07
C GLU A 201 36.43 8.52 10.83
N ASP A 202 35.83 8.02 9.74
CA ASP A 202 35.51 8.85 8.57
C ASP A 202 34.01 9.12 8.41
N GLU A 203 33.15 8.31 9.04
CA GLU A 203 31.69 8.49 9.05
C GLU A 203 31.19 8.34 10.50
N ARG A 204 30.22 9.16 10.92
CA ARG A 204 29.58 8.95 12.23
C ARG A 204 28.92 7.60 12.20
N LEU A 205 29.28 6.73 13.13
CA LEU A 205 28.65 5.43 13.25
C LEU A 205 27.21 5.64 13.77
N GLU A 206 26.21 5.39 12.93
CA GLU A 206 24.81 5.68 13.25
C GLU A 206 24.06 4.52 13.90
N PHE A 207 24.76 3.48 14.37
CA PHE A 207 24.12 2.37 15.07
C PHE A 207 23.50 2.82 16.40
N GLN A 208 22.35 2.24 16.73
CA GLN A 208 21.64 2.47 17.99
C GLN A 208 21.61 1.21 18.86
N ASP A 209 21.50 1.43 20.17
CA ASP A 209 21.38 0.32 21.13
C ASP A 209 20.15 -0.53 20.82
N GLY A 210 20.36 -1.84 20.74
CA GLY A 210 19.32 -2.82 20.42
C GLY A 210 19.21 -3.18 18.94
N GLU A 211 19.90 -2.46 18.04
CA GLU A 211 20.00 -2.85 16.63
C GLU A 211 20.78 -4.14 16.46
N LEU A 212 20.55 -4.80 15.32
CA LEU A 212 21.30 -5.98 14.94
C LEU A 212 22.29 -5.65 13.84
N VAL A 213 23.46 -6.29 13.88
CA VAL A 213 24.51 -6.15 12.87
C VAL A 213 25.06 -7.50 12.43
N THR A 214 25.55 -7.55 11.20
CA THR A 214 26.31 -8.67 10.62
C THR A 214 27.67 -8.20 10.19
N PHE A 215 28.64 -9.11 10.22
CA PHE A 215 30.01 -8.84 9.80
C PHE A 215 30.37 -9.64 8.55
N SER A 216 31.25 -9.09 7.73
CA SER A 216 31.93 -9.78 6.64
C SER A 216 33.40 -9.38 6.61
N GLU A 217 34.25 -10.25 6.07
CA GLU A 217 35.68 -9.96 5.86
C GLU A 217 36.52 -9.68 7.13
N VAL A 218 36.00 -10.02 8.32
CA VAL A 218 36.78 -9.93 9.56
C VAL A 218 37.80 -11.06 9.58
N VAL A 219 39.10 -10.73 9.69
CA VAL A 219 40.19 -11.72 9.73
C VAL A 219 40.68 -11.92 11.16
N GLY A 220 40.80 -13.17 11.59
CA GLY A 220 41.30 -13.56 12.92
C GLY A 220 40.20 -13.87 13.94
N MET A 221 38.99 -13.37 13.70
CA MET A 221 37.77 -13.67 14.46
C MET A 221 36.65 -14.16 13.53
N ASP A 222 36.92 -15.21 12.75
CA ASP A 222 36.06 -15.67 11.63
C ASP A 222 34.62 -16.01 12.02
N LYS A 223 34.37 -16.34 13.29
CA LYS A 223 33.02 -16.58 13.82
C LYS A 223 32.11 -15.36 13.70
N LEU A 224 32.65 -14.14 13.69
CA LEU A 224 31.87 -12.92 13.46
C LEU A 224 31.24 -12.92 12.06
N ASN A 225 31.90 -13.51 11.06
CA ASN A 225 31.39 -13.53 9.68
C ASN A 225 30.23 -14.52 9.47
N THR A 226 30.00 -15.44 10.41
CA THR A 226 29.10 -16.60 10.20
C THR A 226 28.07 -16.80 11.31
N SER A 227 28.30 -16.27 12.52
CA SER A 227 27.45 -16.51 13.69
C SER A 227 26.41 -15.40 13.95
N GLY A 228 26.37 -14.37 13.10
CA GLY A 228 25.43 -13.25 13.24
C GLY A 228 23.99 -13.60 12.85
N PRO A 229 23.03 -12.67 13.02
CA PRO A 229 23.22 -11.28 13.44
C PRO A 229 23.46 -11.12 14.95
N PHE A 230 24.19 -10.07 15.34
CA PHE A 230 24.54 -9.75 16.73
C PHE A 230 23.87 -8.46 17.19
N LYS A 231 23.42 -8.43 18.45
CA LYS A 231 22.78 -7.24 19.03
C LYS A 231 23.82 -6.24 19.53
N VAL A 232 23.61 -4.97 19.20
CA VAL A 232 24.45 -3.84 19.56
C VAL A 232 24.04 -3.25 20.91
N LYS A 233 25.02 -2.83 21.71
CA LYS A 233 24.87 -2.14 23.01
C LYS A 233 25.92 -1.04 23.16
N ASN A 234 25.67 -0.09 24.07
CA ASN A 234 26.62 0.94 24.48
C ASN A 234 27.23 1.70 23.29
N CYS A 235 26.40 2.08 22.31
CA CYS A 235 26.81 2.83 21.12
C CYS A 235 27.47 4.17 21.49
N LYS A 236 28.60 4.44 20.83
CA LYS A 236 29.36 5.70 20.85
C LYS A 236 29.64 6.12 19.41
N ALA A 237 30.21 7.31 19.23
CA ALA A 237 30.44 7.91 17.92
C ALA A 237 31.22 7.03 16.91
N SER A 238 32.13 6.19 17.38
CA SER A 238 32.98 5.32 16.56
C SER A 238 33.13 3.89 17.10
N SER A 239 32.35 3.52 18.12
CA SER A 239 32.45 2.19 18.73
C SER A 239 31.14 1.75 19.35
N PHE A 240 30.98 0.44 19.50
CA PHE A 240 29.85 -0.19 20.15
C PHE A 240 30.27 -1.54 20.73
N GLU A 241 29.41 -2.11 21.57
CA GLU A 241 29.60 -3.42 22.17
C GLU A 241 28.63 -4.45 21.58
N LEU A 242 29.08 -5.69 21.46
CA LEU A 242 28.23 -6.82 21.06
C LEU A 242 27.64 -7.51 22.30
N ASP A 243 26.35 -7.81 22.25
CA ASP A 243 25.62 -8.62 23.23
C ASP A 243 25.90 -10.12 23.05
N VAL A 244 27.17 -10.49 23.00
CA VAL A 244 27.63 -11.88 22.86
C VAL A 244 29.02 -12.01 23.49
N ASP A 245 29.28 -13.15 24.11
CA ASP A 245 30.63 -13.49 24.57
C ASP A 245 31.47 -13.98 23.39
N THR A 246 32.49 -13.20 23.04
CA THR A 246 33.46 -13.55 21.98
C THR A 246 34.72 -14.22 22.53
N SER A 247 34.76 -14.53 23.83
CA SER A 247 35.87 -15.25 24.44
C SER A 247 36.12 -16.58 23.73
N GLY A 248 37.34 -16.79 23.26
CA GLY A 248 37.72 -18.00 22.52
C GLY A 248 37.33 -17.99 21.04
N TRP A 249 37.03 -16.82 20.46
CA TRP A 249 36.77 -16.69 19.01
C TRP A 249 38.02 -16.33 18.20
N GLY A 250 39.18 -16.29 18.86
CA GLY A 250 40.44 -15.82 18.27
C GLY A 250 40.70 -14.35 18.58
N GLU A 251 41.82 -13.83 18.06
CA GLU A 251 42.17 -12.42 18.16
C GLU A 251 41.96 -11.75 16.80
N TYR A 252 41.37 -10.55 16.83
CA TYR A 252 41.21 -9.74 15.64
C TYR A 252 42.58 -9.40 15.03
N VAL A 253 42.72 -9.55 13.71
CA VAL A 253 43.95 -9.22 12.98
C VAL A 253 43.76 -7.96 12.13
N ARG A 254 42.77 -7.96 11.23
CA ARG A 254 42.49 -6.83 10.31
C ARG A 254 41.16 -7.02 9.57
N GLY A 255 40.76 -5.96 8.87
CA GLY A 255 39.64 -5.98 7.94
C GLY A 255 38.30 -6.12 8.64
N GLY A 256 37.23 -6.12 7.86
CA GLY A 256 35.89 -6.26 8.39
C GLY A 256 35.00 -5.13 7.97
N ILE A 257 33.80 -5.49 7.56
CA ILE A 257 32.70 -4.58 7.29
C ILE A 257 31.58 -5.00 8.23
N VAL A 258 31.04 -4.04 8.98
CA VAL A 258 29.82 -4.23 9.75
C VAL A 258 28.66 -3.57 9.02
N VAL A 259 27.52 -4.26 8.93
CA VAL A 259 26.31 -3.75 8.28
C VAL A 259 25.11 -4.02 9.19
N GLN A 260 24.20 -3.04 9.29
CA GLN A 260 22.93 -3.18 9.99
C GLN A 260 22.12 -4.33 9.38
N ALA A 261 21.68 -5.27 10.21
CA ALA A 261 20.79 -6.34 9.81
C ALA A 261 19.33 -5.92 10.04
N LYS A 262 18.58 -5.66 8.96
CA LYS A 262 17.13 -5.42 9.03
C LYS A 262 16.42 -6.74 9.34
N GLN A 263 15.70 -6.79 10.46
CA GLN A 263 14.94 -7.98 10.82
C GLN A 263 13.59 -8.01 10.09
N PRO A 264 13.21 -9.16 9.50
CA PRO A 264 11.87 -9.32 8.98
C PRO A 264 10.83 -9.18 10.10
N LYS A 265 9.79 -8.37 9.86
CA LYS A 265 8.65 -8.20 10.77
C LYS A 265 7.46 -8.99 10.24
N SER A 266 6.93 -9.90 11.03
CA SER A 266 5.68 -10.60 10.71
C SER A 266 4.47 -9.77 11.17
N LEU A 267 3.51 -9.56 10.28
CA LEU A 267 2.22 -8.93 10.55
C LEU A 267 1.09 -9.94 10.36
N ALA A 268 0.04 -9.82 11.17
CA ALA A 268 -1.17 -10.63 11.05
C ALA A 268 -2.38 -9.72 10.84
N PHE A 269 -2.91 -9.70 9.62
CA PHE A 269 -4.06 -8.88 9.28
C PHE A 269 -5.38 -9.52 9.73
N ARG A 270 -6.44 -8.73 9.74
CA ARG A 270 -7.80 -9.15 10.08
C ARG A 270 -8.68 -8.92 8.85
N LYS A 271 -9.69 -9.78 8.71
CA LYS A 271 -10.70 -9.69 7.65
C LYS A 271 -11.56 -8.43 7.77
N LEU A 272 -12.15 -8.03 6.65
CA LEU A 272 -13.14 -6.98 6.54
C LEU A 272 -14.51 -7.45 7.10
N GLU A 273 -14.91 -6.97 8.29
CA GLU A 273 -16.17 -7.36 8.96
C GLU A 273 -17.37 -6.39 8.72
N GLN A 274 -18.53 -6.67 9.34
CA GLN A 274 -19.88 -6.37 8.85
C GLN A 274 -20.38 -4.90 8.96
N ALA A 275 -20.74 -4.26 7.83
CA ALA A 275 -21.83 -3.25 7.76
C ALA A 275 -22.79 -3.45 6.56
N GLU A 276 -23.96 -2.79 6.60
CA GLU A 276 -25.12 -2.99 5.71
C GLU A 276 -24.98 -2.42 4.28
N VAL A 277 -25.90 -2.83 3.41
CA VAL A 277 -25.93 -2.58 1.96
C VAL A 277 -26.98 -1.51 1.62
N GLY A 278 -26.63 -0.57 0.74
CA GLY A 278 -27.54 0.46 0.23
C GLY A 278 -26.96 1.21 -0.98
N ARG A 279 -27.71 2.21 -1.48
CA ARG A 279 -27.23 3.12 -2.53
C ARG A 279 -26.42 4.28 -1.93
N PRO A 280 -25.48 4.89 -2.69
CA PRO A 280 -24.87 6.15 -2.29
C PRO A 280 -25.92 7.27 -2.10
N PRO A 281 -25.68 8.21 -1.15
CA PRO A 281 -26.42 9.46 -1.06
C PRO A 281 -26.39 10.28 -2.35
N ARG A 282 -27.46 11.05 -2.60
CA ARG A 282 -27.52 12.01 -3.72
C ARG A 282 -26.70 13.27 -3.39
N PRO A 283 -26.08 13.94 -4.40
CA PRO A 283 -25.38 15.19 -4.17
C PRO A 283 -26.24 16.23 -3.46
N ALA A 284 -25.69 16.90 -2.44
CA ALA A 284 -26.32 17.98 -1.68
C ALA A 284 -27.74 17.70 -1.11
N ASP A 285 -28.16 16.43 -0.99
CA ASP A 285 -29.51 16.08 -0.54
C ASP A 285 -29.61 16.02 0.99
N ALA A 286 -30.33 16.99 1.57
CA ALA A 286 -30.48 17.11 3.02
C ALA A 286 -31.12 15.87 3.69
N ALA A 287 -32.02 15.18 2.98
CA ALA A 287 -32.68 13.98 3.53
C ALA A 287 -31.72 12.79 3.59
N ASP A 288 -30.91 12.58 2.56
CA ASP A 288 -29.89 11.53 2.55
C ASP A 288 -28.74 11.85 3.53
N ALA A 289 -28.38 13.12 3.71
CA ALA A 289 -27.45 13.55 4.77
C ALA A 289 -27.97 13.24 6.18
N ALA A 290 -29.22 13.59 6.49
CA ALA A 290 -29.83 13.28 7.78
C ALA A 290 -29.90 11.77 8.07
N LYS A 291 -30.18 10.95 7.05
CA LYS A 291 -30.13 9.48 7.19
C LYS A 291 -28.72 8.98 7.50
N LEU A 292 -27.69 9.54 6.86
CA LEU A 292 -26.31 9.14 7.12
C LEU A 292 -25.90 9.46 8.55
N THR A 293 -26.25 10.65 9.06
CA THR A 293 -26.03 11.02 10.46
C THR A 293 -26.74 10.05 11.41
N ALA A 294 -28.01 9.73 11.17
CA ALA A 294 -28.75 8.78 12.00
C ALA A 294 -28.14 7.36 12.00
N LEU A 295 -27.63 6.90 10.85
CA LEU A 295 -26.90 5.63 10.75
C LEU A 295 -25.58 5.66 11.53
N ALA A 296 -24.83 6.76 11.45
CA ALA A 296 -23.60 6.94 12.19
C ALA A 296 -23.85 7.00 13.72
N GLU A 297 -24.92 7.66 14.16
CA GLU A 297 -25.34 7.70 15.56
C GLU A 297 -25.77 6.32 16.06
N ALA A 298 -26.55 5.59 15.26
CA ALA A 298 -26.95 4.22 15.60
C ALA A 298 -25.74 3.28 15.71
N LEU A 299 -24.78 3.40 14.78
CA LEU A 299 -23.52 2.66 14.83
C LEU A 299 -22.74 3.02 16.11
N ASN A 300 -22.58 4.31 16.42
CA ASN A 300 -21.89 4.77 17.61
C ASN A 300 -22.56 4.30 18.91
N ALA A 301 -23.90 4.29 18.94
CA ALA A 301 -24.68 3.79 20.06
C ALA A 301 -24.48 2.29 20.29
N SER A 302 -24.37 1.50 19.21
CA SER A 302 -24.15 0.05 19.25
C SER A 302 -22.78 -0.36 19.80
N LEU A 303 -21.80 0.56 19.80
CA LEU A 303 -20.46 0.27 20.30
C LEU A 303 -20.44 0.09 21.84
N PRO A 304 -19.66 -0.86 22.38
CA PRO A 304 -19.52 -1.06 23.83
C PRO A 304 -19.05 0.21 24.55
N ALA A 305 -19.50 0.40 25.80
CA ALA A 305 -18.99 1.47 26.66
C ALA A 305 -17.49 1.29 26.89
N GLY A 306 -16.70 2.35 26.64
CA GLY A 306 -15.23 2.33 26.72
C GLY A 306 -14.53 1.80 25.46
N SER A 307 -15.26 1.49 24.38
CA SER A 307 -14.65 1.22 23.08
C SER A 307 -13.88 2.46 22.60
N PRO A 308 -12.62 2.33 22.15
CA PRO A 308 -11.86 3.46 21.61
C PRO A 308 -12.46 4.02 20.31
N ALA A 309 -13.36 3.27 19.66
CA ALA A 309 -14.09 3.71 18.49
C ALA A 309 -15.40 4.45 18.82
N LYS A 310 -15.82 4.47 20.11
CA LYS A 310 -17.05 5.15 20.52
C LYS A 310 -16.79 6.64 20.71
N LEU A 311 -17.55 7.45 19.99
CA LEU A 311 -17.51 8.91 20.06
C LEU A 311 -18.46 9.42 21.13
N GLU A 312 -18.13 10.56 21.74
CA GLU A 312 -19.05 11.29 22.62
C GLU A 312 -20.28 11.80 21.85
N ALA A 313 -20.05 12.32 20.63
CA ALA A 313 -21.07 12.74 19.70
C ALA A 313 -20.59 12.53 18.25
N VAL A 314 -21.54 12.29 17.34
CA VAL A 314 -21.25 12.24 15.90
C VAL A 314 -21.22 13.66 15.36
N ASP A 315 -20.19 13.99 14.57
CA ASP A 315 -20.11 15.27 13.88
C ASP A 315 -21.07 15.29 12.68
N GLY A 316 -22.17 16.02 12.81
CA GLY A 316 -23.16 16.18 11.76
C GLY A 316 -22.66 16.93 10.52
N ALA A 317 -21.65 17.80 10.65
CA ALA A 317 -21.08 18.51 9.50
C ALA A 317 -20.25 17.58 8.62
N VAL A 318 -19.43 16.73 9.24
CA VAL A 318 -18.67 15.68 8.53
C VAL A 318 -19.61 14.70 7.83
N ALA A 319 -20.66 14.24 8.54
CA ALA A 319 -21.65 13.35 7.95
C ALA A 319 -22.39 14.00 6.77
N ALA A 320 -22.79 15.27 6.90
CA ALA A 320 -23.45 16.01 5.83
C ALA A 320 -22.53 16.19 4.61
N ALA A 321 -21.27 16.60 4.82
CA ALA A 321 -20.30 16.77 3.75
C ALA A 321 -20.02 15.44 3.01
N LEU A 322 -19.88 14.33 3.75
CA LEU A 322 -19.70 13.01 3.16
C LEU A 322 -20.92 12.59 2.33
N ALA A 323 -22.14 12.83 2.83
CA ALA A 323 -23.35 12.55 2.08
C ALA A 323 -23.44 13.40 0.80
N HIS A 324 -23.16 14.70 0.90
CA HIS A 324 -23.22 15.61 -0.23
C HIS A 324 -22.19 15.27 -1.31
N GLY A 325 -21.01 14.77 -0.94
CA GLY A 325 -19.95 14.38 -1.87
C GLY A 325 -19.97 12.90 -2.32
N ALA A 326 -20.91 12.07 -1.83
CA ALA A 326 -20.78 10.61 -1.93
C ALA A 326 -20.78 10.04 -3.36
N SER A 327 -21.35 10.76 -4.31
CA SER A 327 -21.40 10.36 -5.73
C SER A 327 -20.35 11.09 -6.58
N ALA A 328 -19.68 12.10 -6.03
CA ALA A 328 -18.66 12.85 -6.74
C ALA A 328 -17.36 12.05 -6.82
N GLU A 329 -16.72 12.10 -7.98
CA GLU A 329 -15.36 11.62 -8.18
C GLU A 329 -14.49 12.80 -8.61
N VAL A 330 -13.55 13.19 -7.76
CA VAL A 330 -12.67 14.33 -8.03
C VAL A 330 -11.27 13.83 -8.35
N ASN A 331 -10.73 14.30 -9.47
CA ASN A 331 -9.45 13.84 -9.99
C ASN A 331 -8.29 13.96 -8.97
N PRO A 332 -8.14 15.03 -8.17
CA PRO A 332 -7.07 15.11 -7.17
C PRO A 332 -7.11 13.98 -6.12
N MET A 333 -8.32 13.59 -5.67
CA MET A 333 -8.47 12.49 -4.71
C MET A 333 -8.16 11.14 -5.37
N ALA A 334 -8.61 10.94 -6.62
CA ALA A 334 -8.27 9.75 -7.39
C ALA A 334 -6.74 9.62 -7.60
N ALA A 335 -6.06 10.71 -7.93
CA ALA A 335 -4.61 10.74 -8.13
C ALA A 335 -3.83 10.46 -6.83
N MET A 336 -4.19 11.17 -5.75
CA MET A 336 -3.55 10.99 -4.44
C MET A 336 -3.72 9.54 -3.94
N PHE A 337 -4.95 9.05 -3.90
CA PHE A 337 -5.23 7.70 -3.40
C PHE A 337 -4.82 6.61 -4.38
N GLY A 338 -4.76 6.89 -5.69
CA GLY A 338 -4.19 5.97 -6.65
C GLY A 338 -2.68 5.79 -6.48
N GLY A 339 -1.96 6.84 -6.04
CA GLY A 339 -0.57 6.74 -5.60
C GLY A 339 -0.42 5.91 -4.32
N VAL A 340 -1.20 6.25 -3.28
CA VAL A 340 -1.18 5.53 -1.99
C VAL A 340 -1.47 4.05 -2.17
N VAL A 341 -2.57 3.72 -2.85
CA VAL A 341 -3.01 2.32 -3.05
C VAL A 341 -2.09 1.59 -4.01
N GLY A 342 -1.60 2.25 -5.08
CA GLY A 342 -0.57 1.67 -5.94
C GLY A 342 0.68 1.27 -5.16
N GLN A 343 1.09 2.10 -4.20
CA GLN A 343 2.21 1.75 -3.31
C GLN A 343 1.86 0.61 -2.35
N GLU A 344 0.64 0.53 -1.80
CA GLU A 344 0.23 -0.64 -1.00
C GLU A 344 0.25 -1.95 -1.80
N VAL A 345 -0.10 -1.92 -3.09
CA VAL A 345 0.06 -3.10 -3.97
C VAL A 345 1.53 -3.49 -4.08
N VAL A 346 2.43 -2.53 -4.28
CA VAL A 346 3.89 -2.78 -4.31
C VAL A 346 4.38 -3.39 -3.00
N LYS A 347 3.92 -2.87 -1.85
CA LYS A 347 4.25 -3.44 -0.53
C LYS A 347 3.77 -4.89 -0.42
N ALA A 348 2.54 -5.17 -0.84
CA ALA A 348 1.95 -6.50 -0.79
C ALA A 348 2.74 -7.55 -1.59
N VAL A 349 3.21 -7.21 -2.79
CA VAL A 349 3.96 -8.16 -3.64
C VAL A 349 5.44 -8.25 -3.32
N SER A 350 6.00 -7.21 -2.67
CA SER A 350 7.45 -7.11 -2.48
C SER A 350 7.89 -7.30 -1.03
N GLY A 351 7.00 -7.18 -0.04
CA GLY A 351 7.36 -7.18 1.38
C GLY A 351 8.31 -6.04 1.78
N LYS A 352 8.47 -5.01 0.94
CA LYS A 352 9.23 -3.79 1.22
C LYS A 352 8.28 -2.75 1.81
N PHE A 353 8.74 -2.02 2.81
CA PHE A 353 8.04 -1.01 3.61
C PHE A 353 6.93 -1.56 4.51
N HIS A 354 6.64 -0.82 5.58
CA HIS A 354 5.47 -1.10 6.42
C HIS A 354 4.18 -0.81 5.64
N PRO A 355 3.24 -1.76 5.56
CA PRO A 355 1.94 -1.52 4.97
C PRO A 355 1.07 -0.63 5.84
N ILE A 356 0.04 -0.03 5.26
CA ILE A 356 -1.09 0.49 6.05
C ILE A 356 -1.61 -0.70 6.90
N PHE A 357 -1.91 -0.45 8.17
CA PHE A 357 -2.35 -1.50 9.10
C PHE A 357 -3.44 -0.94 10.03
N GLN A 358 -4.72 -1.02 9.69
CA GLN A 358 -5.32 -1.62 8.49
C GLN A 358 -6.18 -0.63 7.69
N TRP A 359 -6.70 0.39 8.38
CA TRP A 359 -7.56 1.42 7.82
C TRP A 359 -6.81 2.75 7.74
N LEU A 360 -7.00 3.44 6.63
CA LEU A 360 -6.68 4.84 6.45
C LEU A 360 -7.97 5.55 6.03
N TYR A 361 -8.34 6.59 6.77
CA TYR A 361 -9.41 7.52 6.40
C TYR A 361 -8.78 8.89 6.17
N PHE A 362 -9.32 9.64 5.22
CA PHE A 362 -8.86 10.97 4.88
C PHE A 362 -10.02 11.80 4.37
N ASP A 363 -9.99 13.08 4.69
CA ASP A 363 -10.82 14.08 4.05
C ASP A 363 -10.01 15.35 3.79
N SER A 364 -10.49 16.14 2.82
CA SER A 364 -10.02 17.50 2.59
C SER A 364 -11.23 18.44 2.56
N MET A 365 -11.98 18.48 3.66
CA MET A 365 -13.13 19.38 3.77
C MET A 365 -12.75 20.85 3.63
N GLU A 366 -11.51 21.22 3.92
CA GLU A 366 -10.98 22.57 3.73
C GLU A 366 -10.93 22.98 2.26
N SER A 367 -11.00 22.02 1.33
CA SER A 367 -11.10 22.29 -0.11
C SER A 367 -12.52 22.64 -0.56
N LEU A 368 -13.54 22.44 0.29
CA LEU A 368 -14.91 22.81 -0.03
C LEU A 368 -15.08 24.34 0.11
N PRO A 369 -15.74 25.00 -0.85
CA PRO A 369 -15.97 26.43 -0.77
C PRO A 369 -16.93 26.77 0.38
N SER A 370 -16.69 27.91 1.04
CA SER A 370 -17.62 28.44 2.02
C SER A 370 -18.94 28.86 1.35
N PRO A 371 -20.06 28.93 2.10
CA PRO A 371 -21.33 29.43 1.56
C PRO A 371 -21.22 30.84 0.96
N GLU A 372 -20.34 31.69 1.51
CA GLU A 372 -20.05 33.03 0.98
C GLU A 372 -19.32 32.93 -0.37
N GLN A 373 -18.29 32.08 -0.47
CA GLN A 373 -17.55 31.86 -1.72
C GLN A 373 -18.45 31.31 -2.83
N LEU A 374 -19.37 30.40 -2.50
CA LEU A 374 -20.37 29.89 -3.45
C LEU A 374 -21.30 31.01 -3.93
N LYS A 375 -21.81 31.84 -3.02
CA LYS A 375 -22.68 32.97 -3.38
C LYS A 375 -21.95 34.00 -4.24
N GLU A 376 -20.69 34.30 -3.93
CA GLU A 376 -19.85 35.22 -4.72
C GLU A 376 -19.60 34.69 -6.13
N ALA A 377 -19.48 33.36 -6.29
CA ALA A 377 -19.36 32.70 -7.58
C ALA A 377 -20.70 32.60 -8.35
N GLY A 378 -21.80 33.13 -7.80
CA GLY A 378 -23.14 33.04 -8.39
C GLY A 378 -23.84 31.70 -8.18
N GLY A 379 -23.30 30.85 -7.30
CA GLY A 379 -23.82 29.53 -6.97
C GLY A 379 -24.56 29.46 -5.63
N GLY A 380 -24.79 28.23 -5.16
CA GLY A 380 -25.48 27.95 -3.91
C GLY A 380 -27.02 27.91 -4.02
N GLY A 381 -27.53 27.89 -5.25
CA GLY A 381 -28.93 27.54 -5.56
C GLY A 381 -29.21 26.05 -5.38
N ALA A 382 -30.48 25.66 -5.46
CA ALA A 382 -30.89 24.25 -5.36
C ALA A 382 -30.41 23.42 -6.57
N ASP A 383 -30.13 24.09 -7.68
CA ASP A 383 -29.69 23.57 -8.98
C ASP A 383 -28.15 23.48 -9.12
N GLU A 384 -27.39 24.05 -8.18
CA GLU A 384 -25.91 24.10 -8.22
C GLU A 384 -25.26 22.73 -8.44
N TYR A 385 -25.85 21.68 -7.86
CA TYR A 385 -25.30 20.33 -7.84
C TYR A 385 -26.04 19.39 -8.81
N GLU A 386 -26.93 19.92 -9.65
CA GLU A 386 -27.63 19.12 -10.66
C GLU A 386 -26.68 18.76 -11.82
N PRO A 387 -26.62 17.48 -12.24
CA PRO A 387 -25.79 17.08 -13.37
C PRO A 387 -26.18 17.82 -14.65
N LEU A 388 -25.23 18.57 -15.22
CA LEU A 388 -25.46 19.38 -16.43
C LEU A 388 -25.40 18.58 -17.74
N GLY A 389 -25.32 17.24 -17.66
CA GLY A 389 -25.13 16.39 -18.84
C GLY A 389 -23.77 16.62 -19.51
N CYS A 390 -22.74 16.92 -18.74
CA CYS A 390 -21.37 17.12 -19.20
C CYS A 390 -20.39 16.21 -18.44
N ARG A 391 -19.11 16.20 -18.86
CA ARG A 391 -18.07 15.39 -18.23
C ARG A 391 -17.71 15.79 -16.78
N TRP A 392 -18.25 16.92 -16.30
CA TRP A 392 -18.04 17.46 -14.95
C TRP A 392 -19.30 17.35 -14.07
N GLY A 393 -20.30 16.57 -14.51
CA GLY A 393 -21.61 16.46 -13.88
C GLY A 393 -21.73 15.40 -12.80
#